data_AF-A0A8S4SIH4-F1
#
_entry.id   AF-A0A8S4SIH4-F1
#
_cell.length_a   1.000
_cell.length_b   1.000
_cell.length_c   1.000
_cell.angle_alpha   90.00
_cell.angle_beta   90.00
_cell.angle_gamma   90.00
#
_symmetry.space_group_name_H-M   'P 1'
#
loop_
_entity.id
_entity.type
_entity.pdbx_description
1 polymer ?
#
loop_
_entity_poly.entity_id
_entity_poly.type
_entity_poly.pdbx_seq_one_letter_code
_entity_poly.pdbx_strand_id
1 'polypeptide(L)'
;MPDLFWERSIIEKPQDGRDMVCHASAWDFFDGEDFRIKQCTTITSAFFKTTHHEMGHIQYYLQYKDLPVIYRAGANPGFHEAVGDVISLSVDTPKHLRVMGLLEDGPDDLESNINQLYKMGIDKIVFLPFAYLLDLFRYGVFRGSTSEADYNCHFWQLRETLQGVEPPASRSEEDFDPAAKYHISADVEYMRYYISYIIQFQFHRSLCQLAGEYTPGDTDRLLSNCDIYNSTEAGNALG
;
A
#
# COMPACT_ATOMS: atom_id res chain seq x y z
N MET A 1 16.02 3.18 13.15
CA MET A 1 16.54 2.83 11.82
C MET A 1 18.06 2.76 11.88
N PRO A 2 18.71 1.77 11.23
CA PRO A 2 20.17 1.67 11.16
C PRO A 2 20.81 2.86 10.43
N ASP A 3 22.08 3.17 10.71
CA ASP A 3 22.78 4.30 10.08
C ASP A 3 22.91 4.15 8.55
N LEU A 4 23.20 2.94 8.08
CA LEU A 4 23.31 2.62 6.64
C LEU A 4 22.03 2.95 5.86
N PHE A 5 20.86 2.84 6.49
CA PHE A 5 19.59 3.22 5.86
C PHE A 5 19.59 4.71 5.48
N TRP A 6 20.01 5.59 6.40
CA TRP A 6 20.05 7.03 6.16
C TRP A 6 21.16 7.42 5.18
N GLU A 7 22.31 6.75 5.28
CA GLU A 7 23.46 7.03 4.42
C GLU A 7 23.25 6.63 2.96
N ARG A 8 22.50 5.54 2.71
CA ARG A 8 22.43 4.89 1.39
C ARG A 8 21.07 4.92 0.72
N SER A 9 20.00 5.31 1.41
CA SER A 9 18.68 5.47 0.80
C SER A 9 18.63 6.68 -0.13
N ILE A 10 17.82 6.58 -1.18
CA ILE A 10 17.52 7.69 -2.09
C ILE A 10 16.10 8.14 -1.77
N ILE A 11 15.98 9.22 -1.00
CA ILE A 11 14.67 9.76 -0.56
C ILE A 11 14.21 10.98 -1.36
N GLU A 12 15.08 11.51 -2.22
CA GLU A 12 14.79 12.61 -3.16
C GLU A 12 15.28 12.23 -4.55
N LYS A 13 14.64 12.77 -5.59
CA LYS A 13 15.07 12.54 -6.98
C LYS A 13 16.42 13.27 -7.21
N PRO A 14 17.50 12.57 -7.64
CA PRO A 14 18.74 13.22 -8.03
C PRO A 14 18.55 14.22 -9.18
N GLN A 15 19.31 15.31 -9.15
CA GLN A 15 19.19 16.44 -10.09
C GLN A 15 20.26 16.44 -11.18
N ASP A 16 21.00 15.36 -11.34
CA ASP A 16 22.14 15.24 -12.26
C ASP A 16 21.77 14.68 -13.64
N GLY A 17 20.47 14.58 -13.94
CA GLY A 17 19.97 14.18 -15.24
C GLY A 17 20.04 12.67 -15.53
N ARG A 18 20.41 11.84 -14.54
CA ARG A 18 20.39 10.39 -14.69
C ARG A 18 18.95 9.86 -14.80
N ASP A 19 18.76 8.81 -15.61
CA ASP A 19 17.52 8.05 -15.61
C ASP A 19 17.41 7.18 -14.35
N MET A 20 16.22 7.11 -13.76
CA MET A 20 15.95 6.24 -12.61
C MET A 20 14.49 5.80 -12.55
N VAL A 21 14.27 4.62 -11.95
CA VAL A 21 12.92 4.17 -11.60
C VAL A 21 12.45 4.94 -10.37
N CYS A 22 11.52 5.87 -10.56
CA CYS A 22 10.96 6.68 -9.46
C CYS A 22 9.83 6.00 -8.68
N HIS A 23 9.31 4.86 -9.15
CA HIS A 23 8.36 4.08 -8.34
C HIS A 23 9.03 3.70 -7.01
N ALA A 24 8.32 3.95 -5.91
CA ALA A 24 8.82 3.68 -4.57
C ALA A 24 9.13 2.20 -4.39
N SER A 25 10.12 1.90 -3.57
CA SER A 25 10.56 0.54 -3.30
C SER A 25 11.48 0.51 -2.08
N ALA A 26 11.28 -0.50 -1.24
CA ALA A 26 12.14 -0.87 -0.14
C ALA A 26 13.01 -2.09 -0.50
N TRP A 27 14.21 -2.15 0.07
CA TRP A 27 15.24 -3.13 -0.30
C TRP A 27 15.90 -3.72 0.94
N ASP A 28 15.95 -5.04 1.00
CA ASP A 28 16.79 -5.84 1.89
C ASP A 28 17.98 -6.38 1.08
N PHE A 29 19.21 -6.14 1.56
CA PHE A 29 20.44 -6.62 0.92
C PHE A 29 20.87 -8.01 1.45
N PHE A 30 20.08 -8.61 2.33
CA PHE A 30 20.23 -9.97 2.88
C PHE A 30 21.52 -10.20 3.69
N ASP A 31 22.26 -9.15 4.04
CA ASP A 31 23.44 -9.22 4.93
C ASP A 31 23.09 -9.06 6.42
N GLY A 32 21.85 -8.62 6.72
CA GLY A 32 21.37 -8.39 8.10
C GLY A 32 21.73 -7.01 8.65
N GLU A 33 22.33 -6.14 7.84
CA GLU A 33 22.82 -4.81 8.23
C GLU A 33 22.30 -3.69 7.30
N ASP A 34 22.18 -3.94 5.99
CA ASP A 34 21.89 -2.93 4.97
C ASP A 34 20.46 -3.04 4.42
N PHE A 35 19.67 -2.00 4.70
CA PHE A 35 18.28 -1.86 4.28
C PHE A 35 18.07 -0.45 3.72
N ARG A 36 17.35 -0.31 2.61
CA ARG A 36 17.26 0.98 1.91
C ARG A 36 15.89 1.24 1.30
N ILE A 37 15.52 2.51 1.20
CA ILE A 37 14.41 2.97 0.36
C ILE A 37 14.95 3.71 -0.86
N LYS A 38 14.27 3.53 -1.99
CA LYS A 38 14.43 4.37 -3.18
C LYS A 38 13.08 4.94 -3.56
N GLN A 39 12.87 6.22 -3.25
CA GLN A 39 11.62 6.95 -3.46
C GLN A 39 11.91 8.38 -3.94
N CYS A 40 11.31 8.79 -5.05
CA CYS A 40 11.37 10.18 -5.55
C CYS A 40 10.34 11.05 -4.80
N THR A 41 10.55 11.26 -3.50
CA THR A 41 9.56 11.88 -2.61
C THR A 41 9.27 13.33 -2.98
N THR A 42 8.01 13.73 -2.87
CA THR A 42 7.59 15.13 -2.88
C THR A 42 6.73 15.45 -1.66
N ILE A 43 6.65 16.72 -1.28
CA ILE A 43 5.95 17.16 -0.05
C ILE A 43 4.44 17.18 -0.31
N THR A 44 3.79 16.02 -0.18
CA THR A 44 2.34 15.85 -0.36
C THR A 44 1.79 14.79 0.60
N SER A 45 0.48 14.84 0.88
CA SER A 45 -0.19 13.81 1.69
C SER A 45 -0.07 12.40 1.08
N ALA A 46 -0.07 12.29 -0.26
CA ALA A 46 0.11 11.00 -0.94
C ALA A 46 1.47 10.38 -0.62
N PHE A 47 2.55 11.15 -0.79
CA PHE A 47 3.90 10.68 -0.48
C PHE A 47 4.13 10.50 1.03
N PHE A 48 3.43 11.25 1.88
CA PHE A 48 3.46 11.00 3.33
C PHE A 48 2.98 9.59 3.67
N LYS A 49 1.89 9.13 3.04
CA LYS A 49 1.42 7.74 3.17
C LYS A 49 2.36 6.73 2.52
N THR A 50 2.84 7.00 1.31
CA THR A 50 3.80 6.12 0.62
C THR A 50 5.07 5.91 1.44
N THR A 51 5.61 6.96 2.07
CA THR A 51 6.77 6.83 2.95
C THR A 51 6.49 5.89 4.12
N HIS A 52 5.31 5.96 4.76
CA HIS A 52 4.95 5.02 5.83
C HIS A 52 4.82 3.58 5.31
N HIS A 53 4.24 3.40 4.12
CA HIS A 53 4.17 2.12 3.45
C HIS A 53 5.56 1.48 3.26
N GLU A 54 6.48 2.21 2.64
CA GLU A 54 7.85 1.71 2.40
C GLU A 54 8.62 1.49 3.70
N MET A 55 8.43 2.36 4.70
CA MET A 55 9.04 2.18 6.02
C MET A 55 8.51 0.93 6.74
N GLY A 56 7.24 0.55 6.53
CA GLY A 56 6.71 -0.71 7.04
C GLY A 56 7.38 -1.93 6.41
N HIS A 57 7.74 -1.88 5.13
CA HIS A 57 8.58 -2.91 4.53
C HIS A 57 9.96 -3.00 5.19
N ILE A 58 10.62 -1.85 5.43
CA ILE A 58 11.92 -1.85 6.11
C ILE A 58 11.82 -2.40 7.53
N GLN A 59 10.77 -2.03 8.27
CA GLN A 59 10.53 -2.58 9.60
C GLN A 59 10.35 -4.09 9.55
N TYR A 60 9.63 -4.61 8.55
CA TYR A 60 9.47 -6.06 8.40
C TYR A 60 10.81 -6.75 8.09
N TYR A 61 11.65 -6.16 7.23
CA TYR A 61 13.02 -6.65 6.98
C TYR A 61 13.82 -6.75 8.26
N LEU A 62 13.79 -5.70 9.09
CA LEU A 62 14.51 -5.65 10.36
C LEU A 62 14.03 -6.74 11.33
N GLN A 63 12.75 -7.09 11.33
CA GLN A 63 12.19 -8.10 12.23
C GLN A 63 12.62 -9.53 11.93
N TYR A 64 12.74 -9.88 10.65
CA TYR A 64 13.17 -11.24 10.27
C TYR A 64 14.64 -11.35 9.86
N LYS A 65 15.43 -10.27 9.98
CA LYS A 65 16.82 -10.21 9.51
C LYS A 65 17.74 -11.27 10.12
N ASP A 66 17.41 -11.84 11.29
CA ASP A 66 18.23 -12.86 11.94
C ASP A 66 17.79 -14.30 11.60
N LEU A 67 16.73 -14.47 10.80
CA LEU A 67 16.30 -15.77 10.29
C LEU A 67 17.24 -16.28 9.17
N PRO A 68 17.24 -17.60 8.87
CA PRO A 68 17.85 -18.13 7.66
C PRO A 68 17.29 -17.43 6.41
N VAL A 69 18.12 -17.20 5.39
CA VAL A 69 17.76 -16.45 4.17
C VAL A 69 16.45 -16.93 3.53
N ILE A 70 16.20 -18.24 3.53
CA ILE A 70 14.97 -18.83 2.97
C ILE A 70 13.68 -18.43 3.72
N TYR A 71 13.79 -17.89 4.93
CA TYR A 71 12.68 -17.41 5.76
C TYR A 71 12.67 -15.88 5.89
N ARG A 72 13.58 -15.15 5.24
CA ARG A 72 13.60 -13.69 5.19
C ARG A 72 12.65 -13.16 4.12
N ALA A 73 11.37 -13.40 4.34
CA ALA A 73 10.28 -12.93 3.51
C ALA A 73 8.99 -12.84 4.33
N GLY A 74 8.01 -12.10 3.83
CA GLY A 74 6.68 -12.09 4.43
C GLY A 74 6.05 -13.48 4.41
N ALA A 75 5.17 -13.76 5.38
CA ALA A 75 4.47 -15.06 5.46
C ALA A 75 3.75 -15.44 4.15
N ASN A 76 3.26 -14.43 3.43
CA ASN A 76 2.95 -14.46 2.01
C ASN A 76 3.14 -13.03 1.44
N PRO A 77 3.11 -12.83 0.12
CA PRO A 77 3.29 -11.49 -0.47
C PRO A 77 2.32 -10.43 0.07
N GLY A 78 1.07 -10.80 0.36
CA GLY A 78 0.07 -9.88 0.90
C GLY A 78 0.39 -9.40 2.32
N PHE A 79 1.07 -10.22 3.15
CA PHE A 79 1.53 -9.77 4.48
C PHE A 79 2.52 -8.62 4.36
N HIS A 80 3.44 -8.68 3.39
CA HIS A 80 4.48 -7.67 3.23
C HIS A 80 3.88 -6.29 2.92
N GLU A 81 2.92 -6.27 2.00
CA GLU A 81 2.16 -5.08 1.61
C GLU A 81 1.24 -4.59 2.74
N ALA A 82 0.65 -5.50 3.51
CA ALA A 82 -0.26 -5.13 4.60
C ALA A 82 0.45 -4.49 5.80
N VAL A 83 1.68 -4.92 6.11
CA VAL A 83 2.51 -4.29 7.15
C VAL A 83 2.89 -2.86 6.76
N GLY A 84 3.14 -2.60 5.47
CA GLY A 84 3.32 -1.23 4.97
C GLY A 84 2.07 -0.37 5.19
N ASP A 85 0.91 -0.90 4.82
CA ASP A 85 -0.34 -0.14 4.84
C ASP A 85 -0.96 0.04 6.24
N VAL A 86 -0.75 -0.89 7.17
CA VAL A 86 -1.42 -0.84 8.49
C VAL A 86 -1.06 0.40 9.28
N ILE A 87 0.20 0.85 9.17
CA ILE A 87 0.66 2.10 9.80
C ILE A 87 0.03 3.31 9.10
N SER A 88 -0.06 3.27 7.77
CA SER A 88 -0.65 4.34 6.97
C SER A 88 -2.13 4.58 7.29
N LEU A 89 -2.88 3.55 7.70
CA LEU A 89 -4.27 3.68 8.16
C LEU A 89 -4.38 4.53 9.44
N SER A 90 -3.45 4.36 10.38
CA SER A 90 -3.36 5.15 11.61
C SER A 90 -2.99 6.60 11.31
N VAL A 91 -2.00 6.78 10.43
CA VAL A 91 -1.37 8.08 10.14
C VAL A 91 -2.28 9.00 9.31
N ASP A 92 -3.19 8.46 8.50
CA ASP A 92 -4.15 9.26 7.71
C ASP A 92 -5.40 9.68 8.51
N THR A 93 -5.48 9.34 9.80
CA THR A 93 -6.60 9.79 10.66
C THR A 93 -6.48 11.27 11.04
N PRO A 94 -7.60 12.01 11.12
CA PRO A 94 -7.61 13.37 11.67
C PRO A 94 -6.98 13.44 13.06
N LYS A 95 -7.22 12.42 13.90
CA LYS A 95 -6.60 12.29 15.23
C LYS A 95 -5.08 12.36 15.15
N HIS A 96 -4.45 11.51 14.33
CA HIS A 96 -3.00 11.50 14.20
C HIS A 96 -2.45 12.80 13.59
N LEU A 97 -3.09 13.31 12.54
CA LEU A 97 -2.66 14.54 11.87
C LEU A 97 -2.69 15.76 12.79
N ARG A 98 -3.65 15.84 13.74
CA ARG A 98 -3.68 16.88 14.77
C ARG A 98 -2.53 16.74 15.76
N VAL A 99 -2.23 15.52 16.22
CA VAL A 99 -1.07 15.27 17.11
C VAL A 99 0.25 15.69 16.45
N MET A 100 0.37 15.50 15.15
CA MET A 100 1.54 15.92 14.37
C MET A 100 1.52 17.40 13.96
N GLY A 101 0.47 18.16 14.28
CA GLY A 101 0.33 19.57 13.90
C GLY A 101 0.13 19.80 12.39
N LEU A 102 -0.31 18.78 11.66
CA LEU A 102 -0.57 18.81 10.21
C LEU A 102 -2.04 19.10 9.88
N LEU A 103 -2.91 19.05 10.88
CA LEU A 103 -4.32 19.40 10.77
C LEU A 103 -4.70 20.29 11.96
N GLU A 104 -5.35 21.41 11.69
CA GLU A 104 -5.88 22.28 12.74
C GLU A 104 -7.05 21.61 13.47
N ASP A 105 -7.37 22.14 14.66
CA ASP A 105 -8.58 21.72 15.36
C ASP A 105 -9.81 22.00 14.50
N GLY A 106 -10.71 21.02 14.47
CA GLY A 106 -11.93 21.07 13.68
C GLY A 106 -13.01 20.19 14.31
N PRO A 107 -14.25 20.26 13.82
CA PRO A 107 -15.34 19.44 14.35
C PRO A 107 -15.00 17.95 14.23
N ASP A 108 -15.30 17.21 15.29
CA ASP A 108 -15.33 15.75 15.28
C ASP A 108 -16.80 15.32 15.33
N ASP A 109 -17.48 15.55 14.21
CA ASP A 109 -18.90 15.31 14.04
C ASP A 109 -19.17 14.25 12.97
N LEU A 110 -20.45 13.88 12.85
CA LEU A 110 -20.88 12.84 11.92
C LEU A 110 -20.55 13.19 10.46
N GLU A 111 -20.67 14.47 10.07
CA GLU A 111 -20.39 14.92 8.70
C GLU A 111 -18.90 14.78 8.36
N SER A 112 -18.03 15.16 9.30
CA SER A 112 -16.57 15.02 9.18
C SER A 112 -16.15 13.55 9.13
N ASN A 113 -16.75 12.70 9.95
CA ASN A 113 -16.52 11.25 9.91
C ASN A 113 -16.99 10.62 8.59
N ILE A 114 -18.15 11.04 8.04
CA ILE A 114 -18.60 10.60 6.71
C ILE A 114 -17.61 11.01 5.62
N ASN A 115 -17.11 12.25 5.65
CA ASN A 115 -16.10 12.71 4.69
C ASN A 115 -14.80 11.89 4.76
N GLN A 116 -14.37 11.55 5.97
CA GLN A 116 -13.19 10.70 6.18
C GLN A 116 -13.43 9.28 5.63
N LEU A 117 -14.56 8.66 5.97
CA LEU A 117 -14.95 7.33 5.47
C LEU A 117 -15.09 7.32 3.95
N TYR A 118 -15.61 8.39 3.35
CA TYR A 118 -15.72 8.53 1.90
C TYR A 118 -14.34 8.60 1.24
N LYS A 119 -13.42 9.43 1.78
CA LYS A 119 -12.02 9.49 1.33
C LYS A 119 -11.35 8.11 1.41
N MET A 120 -11.52 7.40 2.53
CA MET A 120 -11.01 6.04 2.70
C MET A 120 -11.67 5.05 1.73
N GLY A 121 -12.96 5.18 1.46
CA GLY A 121 -13.70 4.34 0.51
C GLY A 121 -13.16 4.47 -0.91
N ILE A 122 -12.87 5.69 -1.37
CA ILE A 122 -12.27 5.93 -2.69
C ILE A 122 -10.88 5.31 -2.79
N ASP A 123 -10.09 5.32 -1.72
CA ASP A 123 -8.73 4.78 -1.73
C ASP A 123 -8.71 3.24 -1.57
N LYS A 124 -9.44 2.71 -0.58
CA LYS A 124 -9.34 1.32 -0.14
C LYS A 124 -10.39 0.40 -0.75
N ILE A 125 -11.62 0.85 -0.96
CA ILE A 125 -12.69 -0.01 -1.51
C ILE A 125 -12.63 -0.05 -3.03
N VAL A 126 -12.49 1.11 -3.69
CA VAL A 126 -12.46 1.20 -5.17
C VAL A 126 -11.21 0.53 -5.77
N PHE A 127 -10.13 0.41 -4.99
CA PHE A 127 -8.91 -0.26 -5.42
C PHE A 127 -9.05 -1.80 -5.48
N LEU A 128 -9.93 -2.43 -4.68
CA LEU A 128 -10.03 -3.89 -4.61
C LEU A 128 -10.33 -4.54 -5.98
N PRO A 129 -11.35 -4.09 -6.75
CA PRO A 129 -11.57 -4.68 -8.06
C PRO A 129 -10.42 -4.41 -9.05
N PHE A 130 -9.74 -3.26 -8.94
CA PHE A 130 -8.54 -2.98 -9.75
C PHE A 130 -7.42 -3.97 -9.46
N ALA A 131 -7.14 -4.23 -8.19
CA ALA A 131 -6.07 -5.14 -7.82
C ALA A 131 -6.38 -6.58 -8.24
N TYR A 132 -7.63 -7.00 -8.08
CA TYR A 132 -8.09 -8.32 -8.49
C TYR A 132 -7.95 -8.54 -10.00
N LEU A 133 -8.37 -7.57 -10.81
CA LEU A 133 -8.45 -7.77 -12.25
C LEU A 133 -7.08 -7.80 -12.95
N LEU A 134 -6.04 -7.13 -12.41
CA LEU A 134 -4.72 -7.16 -13.04
C LEU A 134 -4.15 -8.57 -13.10
N ASP A 135 -4.30 -9.34 -12.02
CA ASP A 135 -3.86 -10.74 -12.00
C ASP A 135 -4.85 -11.67 -12.66
N LEU A 136 -6.15 -11.35 -12.65
CA LEU A 136 -7.11 -12.10 -13.46
C LEU A 136 -6.75 -12.02 -14.96
N PHE A 137 -6.40 -10.83 -15.44
CA PHE A 137 -5.89 -10.60 -16.80
C PHE A 137 -4.62 -11.44 -17.05
N ARG A 138 -3.58 -11.29 -16.20
CA ARG A 138 -2.33 -12.03 -16.36
C ARG A 138 -2.51 -13.54 -16.31
N TYR A 139 -3.35 -14.05 -15.42
CA TYR A 139 -3.68 -15.47 -15.36
C TYR A 139 -4.39 -15.94 -16.62
N GLY A 140 -5.24 -15.12 -17.22
CA GLY A 140 -5.87 -15.42 -18.49
C GLY A 140 -4.86 -15.58 -19.62
N VAL A 141 -3.90 -14.65 -19.70
CA VAL A 141 -2.77 -14.68 -20.64
C VAL A 141 -1.89 -15.91 -20.39
N PHE A 142 -1.41 -16.12 -19.16
CA PHE A 142 -0.48 -17.20 -18.82
C PHE A 142 -1.08 -18.60 -19.01
N ARG A 143 -2.40 -18.74 -18.87
CA ARG A 143 -3.13 -20.01 -19.09
C ARG A 143 -3.52 -20.20 -20.55
N GLY A 144 -3.35 -19.19 -21.41
CA GLY A 144 -3.78 -19.22 -22.80
C GLY A 144 -5.30 -19.15 -22.99
N SER A 145 -6.07 -18.75 -21.97
CA SER A 145 -7.51 -18.52 -22.12
C SER A 145 -7.83 -17.17 -22.77
N THR A 146 -6.88 -16.24 -22.75
CA THR A 146 -6.91 -15.00 -23.52
C THR A 146 -5.91 -15.14 -24.65
N SER A 147 -6.37 -15.04 -25.90
CA SER A 147 -5.49 -15.13 -27.07
C SER A 147 -4.72 -13.83 -27.27
N GLU A 148 -3.56 -13.88 -27.94
CA GLU A 148 -2.77 -12.69 -28.29
C GLU A 148 -3.57 -11.66 -29.09
N ALA A 149 -4.55 -12.12 -29.88
CA ALA A 149 -5.41 -11.26 -30.69
C ALA A 149 -6.49 -10.55 -29.88
N ASP A 150 -6.66 -10.86 -28.58
CA ASP A 150 -7.71 -10.31 -27.72
C ASP A 150 -7.14 -9.66 -26.44
N TYR A 151 -5.82 -9.44 -26.35
CA TYR A 151 -5.19 -8.98 -25.12
C TYR A 151 -5.74 -7.64 -24.65
N ASN A 152 -5.84 -6.65 -25.56
CA ASN A 152 -6.20 -5.31 -25.15
C ASN A 152 -7.70 -5.21 -24.84
N CYS A 153 -8.56 -5.81 -25.69
CA CYS A 153 -9.99 -5.84 -25.48
C CYS A 153 -10.35 -6.62 -24.21
N HIS A 154 -9.69 -7.76 -23.94
CA HIS A 154 -9.96 -8.52 -22.73
C HIS A 154 -9.59 -7.74 -21.46
N PHE A 155 -8.46 -7.02 -21.48
CA PHE A 155 -8.09 -6.13 -20.38
C PHE A 155 -9.16 -5.07 -20.11
N TRP A 156 -9.65 -4.37 -21.15
CA TRP A 156 -10.71 -3.38 -21.01
C TRP A 156 -12.06 -3.98 -20.63
N GLN A 157 -12.39 -5.18 -21.12
CA GLN A 157 -13.59 -5.91 -20.71
C GLN A 157 -13.59 -6.20 -19.20
N LEU A 158 -12.44 -6.63 -18.65
CA LEU A 158 -12.28 -6.84 -17.21
C LEU A 158 -12.41 -5.52 -16.43
N ARG A 159 -11.79 -4.44 -16.92
CA ARG A 159 -11.89 -3.09 -16.34
C ARG A 159 -13.34 -2.60 -16.31
N GLU A 160 -14.09 -2.76 -17.39
CA GLU A 160 -15.50 -2.37 -17.48
C GLU A 160 -16.36 -3.25 -16.56
N THR A 161 -16.23 -4.57 -16.64
CA THR A 161 -17.08 -5.51 -15.89
C THR A 161 -16.87 -5.43 -14.38
N LEU A 162 -15.63 -5.26 -13.93
CA LEU A 162 -15.28 -5.31 -12.50
C LEU A 162 -15.19 -3.94 -11.84
N GLN A 163 -14.90 -2.87 -12.60
CA GLN A 163 -14.79 -1.51 -12.06
C GLN A 163 -15.81 -0.52 -12.61
N GLY A 164 -16.46 -0.81 -13.74
CA GLY A 164 -17.38 0.12 -14.39
C GLY A 164 -16.68 1.35 -14.97
N VAL A 165 -15.45 1.18 -15.49
CA VAL A 165 -14.65 2.27 -16.10
C VAL A 165 -14.20 1.91 -17.51
N GLU A 166 -14.08 2.92 -18.37
CA GLU A 166 -13.75 2.79 -19.80
C GLU A 166 -12.62 3.75 -20.21
N PRO A 167 -11.92 3.50 -21.33
CA PRO A 167 -10.93 4.42 -21.87
C PRO A 167 -11.60 5.71 -22.40
N PRO A 168 -10.92 6.87 -22.35
CA PRO A 168 -11.49 8.14 -22.82
C PRO A 168 -11.58 8.27 -24.34
N ALA A 169 -11.01 7.31 -25.08
CA ALA A 169 -11.03 7.24 -26.53
C ALA A 169 -11.10 5.76 -26.95
N SER A 170 -11.58 5.51 -28.17
CA SER A 170 -11.62 4.17 -28.73
C SER A 170 -10.22 3.53 -28.74
N ARG A 171 -10.15 2.27 -28.28
CA ARG A 171 -8.94 1.44 -28.28
C ARG A 171 -9.14 0.26 -29.21
N SER A 172 -8.05 -0.33 -29.67
CA SER A 172 -8.06 -1.53 -30.51
C SER A 172 -6.94 -2.49 -30.10
N GLU A 173 -6.80 -3.59 -30.81
CA GLU A 173 -5.67 -4.53 -30.62
C GLU A 173 -4.37 -4.04 -31.28
N GLU A 174 -4.39 -2.91 -31.99
CA GLU A 174 -3.16 -2.18 -32.34
C GLU A 174 -2.54 -1.48 -31.12
N ASP A 175 -3.31 -1.34 -30.04
CA ASP A 175 -2.86 -0.84 -28.75
C ASP A 175 -2.55 -2.00 -27.78
N PHE A 176 -1.72 -1.74 -26.76
CA PHE A 176 -1.49 -2.67 -25.64
C PHE A 176 -1.40 -1.91 -24.31
N ASP A 177 -2.56 -1.60 -23.76
CA ASP A 177 -2.71 -0.78 -22.55
C ASP A 177 -2.30 -1.44 -21.22
N PRO A 178 -2.32 -2.78 -21.05
CA PRO A 178 -1.88 -3.40 -19.79
C PRO A 178 -0.46 -2.97 -19.37
N ALA A 179 0.46 -2.83 -20.34
CA ALA A 179 1.85 -2.42 -20.07
C ALA A 179 2.00 -0.99 -19.53
N ALA A 180 0.96 -0.15 -19.63
CA ALA A 180 0.98 1.19 -19.05
C ALA A 180 1.02 1.17 -17.50
N LYS A 181 0.69 0.02 -16.88
CA LYS A 181 0.85 -0.19 -15.44
C LYS A 181 2.23 -0.76 -15.12
N TYR A 182 2.97 -0.07 -14.25
CA TYR A 182 4.33 -0.44 -13.81
C TYR A 182 4.47 -1.93 -13.49
N HIS A 183 3.61 -2.49 -12.65
CA HIS A 183 3.70 -3.88 -12.19
C HIS A 183 3.53 -4.92 -13.29
N ILE A 184 2.82 -4.59 -14.38
CA ILE A 184 2.75 -5.46 -15.55
C ILE A 184 4.07 -5.43 -16.31
N SER A 185 4.60 -4.23 -16.57
CA SER A 185 5.89 -4.05 -17.27
C SER A 185 7.11 -4.52 -16.47
N ALA A 186 7.02 -4.51 -15.14
CA ALA A 186 8.09 -4.91 -14.22
C ALA A 186 7.96 -6.36 -13.71
N ASP A 187 7.00 -7.12 -14.24
CA ASP A 187 6.71 -8.51 -13.84
C ASP A 187 6.55 -8.70 -12.31
N VAL A 188 5.81 -7.80 -11.67
CA VAL A 188 5.52 -7.85 -10.24
C VAL A 188 4.10 -8.37 -10.05
N GLU A 189 3.93 -9.53 -9.41
CA GLU A 189 2.62 -10.09 -9.04
C GLU A 189 1.76 -9.04 -8.28
N TYR A 190 0.43 -9.03 -8.50
CA TYR A 190 -0.44 -7.93 -8.02
C TYR A 190 -1.52 -8.39 -7.03
N MET A 191 -1.80 -9.69 -6.95
CA MET A 191 -2.71 -10.27 -5.97
C MET A 191 -2.25 -10.02 -4.53
N ARG A 192 -0.94 -9.79 -4.30
CA ARG A 192 -0.40 -9.24 -3.04
C ARG A 192 -1.16 -8.01 -2.55
N TYR A 193 -1.52 -7.09 -3.44
CA TYR A 193 -2.23 -5.87 -3.07
C TYR A 193 -3.70 -6.16 -2.75
N TYR A 194 -4.35 -7.05 -3.50
CA TYR A 194 -5.73 -7.46 -3.20
C TYR A 194 -5.83 -8.10 -1.81
N ILE A 195 -4.93 -9.05 -1.51
CA ILE A 195 -4.87 -9.70 -0.20
C ILE A 195 -4.54 -8.69 0.89
N SER A 196 -3.55 -7.82 0.65
CA SER A 196 -3.15 -6.76 1.57
C SER A 196 -4.31 -5.86 1.96
N TYR A 197 -5.09 -5.40 0.99
CA TYR A 197 -6.24 -4.51 1.21
C TYR A 197 -7.37 -5.15 2.03
N ILE A 198 -7.34 -6.48 2.20
CA ILE A 198 -8.26 -7.20 3.09
C ILE A 198 -7.61 -7.40 4.47
N ILE A 199 -6.40 -7.94 4.52
CA ILE A 199 -5.77 -8.33 5.80
C ILE A 199 -5.24 -7.12 6.58
N GLN A 200 -4.91 -6.00 5.92
CA GLN A 200 -4.49 -4.77 6.60
C GLN A 200 -5.56 -4.26 7.57
N PHE A 201 -6.85 -4.42 7.25
CA PHE A 201 -7.94 -4.06 8.15
C PHE A 201 -8.12 -5.07 9.29
N GLN A 202 -7.75 -6.34 9.08
CA GLN A 202 -7.71 -7.32 10.17
C GLN A 202 -6.60 -6.97 11.17
N PHE A 203 -5.40 -6.65 10.66
CA PHE A 203 -4.30 -6.18 11.49
C PHE A 203 -4.65 -4.89 12.20
N HIS A 204 -5.11 -3.87 11.46
CA HIS A 204 -5.48 -2.58 12.02
C HIS A 204 -6.52 -2.73 13.13
N ARG A 205 -7.61 -3.49 12.89
CA ARG A 205 -8.63 -3.77 13.91
C ARG A 205 -8.04 -4.37 15.18
N SER A 206 -7.20 -5.40 15.05
CA SER A 206 -6.58 -6.05 16.20
C SER A 206 -5.62 -5.14 16.95
N LEU A 207 -4.78 -4.39 16.23
CA LEU A 207 -3.85 -3.43 16.83
C LEU A 207 -4.58 -2.28 17.54
N CYS A 208 -5.68 -1.79 16.97
CA CYS A 208 -6.52 -0.78 17.59
C CYS A 208 -7.20 -1.27 18.87
N GLN A 209 -7.61 -2.54 18.93
CA GLN A 209 -8.13 -3.13 20.16
C GLN A 209 -7.05 -3.21 21.24
N LEU A 210 -5.84 -3.64 20.88
CA LEU A 210 -4.69 -3.70 21.79
C LEU A 210 -4.24 -2.31 22.26
N ALA A 211 -4.33 -1.30 21.39
CA ALA A 211 -4.08 0.09 21.76
C ALA A 211 -5.18 0.71 22.62
N GLY A 212 -6.32 0.02 22.83
CA GLY A 212 -7.48 0.56 23.51
C GLY A 212 -8.23 1.65 22.71
N GLU A 213 -7.94 1.77 21.42
CA GLU A 213 -8.41 2.82 20.51
C GLU A 213 -9.68 2.42 19.75
N TYR A 214 -10.04 1.12 19.76
CA TYR A 214 -11.24 0.61 19.11
C TYR A 214 -11.95 -0.42 19.97
N THR A 215 -13.26 -0.26 20.12
CA THR A 215 -14.17 -1.25 20.72
C THR A 215 -15.39 -1.44 19.83
N PRO A 216 -15.75 -2.67 19.43
CA PRO A 216 -16.94 -2.90 18.61
C PRO A 216 -18.22 -2.37 19.28
N GLY A 217 -18.93 -1.48 18.58
CA GLY A 217 -20.18 -0.88 19.07
C GLY A 217 -20.01 0.37 19.93
N ASP A 218 -18.77 0.78 20.22
CA ASP A 218 -18.47 2.04 20.91
C ASP A 218 -18.41 3.19 19.90
N THR A 219 -19.29 4.17 20.05
CA THR A 219 -19.37 5.33 19.15
C THR A 219 -18.25 6.35 19.39
N ASP A 220 -17.59 6.30 20.55
CA ASP A 220 -16.48 7.21 20.87
C ASP A 220 -15.13 6.63 20.42
N ARG A 221 -15.09 5.34 20.08
CA ARG A 221 -13.90 4.59 19.66
C ARG A 221 -14.13 3.85 18.36
N LEU A 222 -14.31 4.64 17.30
CA LEU A 222 -14.50 4.13 15.94
C LEU A 222 -13.18 3.65 15.34
N LEU A 223 -13.23 2.54 14.61
CA LEU A 223 -12.04 2.04 13.88
C LEU A 223 -11.51 3.06 12.86
N SER A 224 -12.40 3.86 12.26
CA SER A 224 -12.02 4.92 11.32
C SER A 224 -11.18 6.04 11.94
N ASN A 225 -11.21 6.21 13.26
CA ASN A 225 -10.47 7.25 13.98
C ASN A 225 -9.42 6.69 14.94
N CYS A 226 -9.08 5.40 14.80
CA CYS A 226 -8.07 4.74 15.62
C CYS A 226 -6.67 5.27 15.27
N ASP A 227 -5.89 5.65 16.31
CA ASP A 227 -4.46 5.93 16.17
C ASP A 227 -3.62 5.05 17.10
N ILE A 228 -2.85 4.13 16.54
CA ILE A 228 -1.97 3.21 17.29
C ILE A 228 -0.62 3.84 17.68
N TYR A 229 -0.40 5.12 17.37
CA TYR A 229 0.80 5.85 17.79
C TYR A 229 1.01 5.77 19.32
N ASN A 230 2.25 5.57 19.76
CA ASN A 230 2.64 5.33 21.16
C ASN A 230 2.06 4.07 21.85
N SER A 231 1.39 3.17 21.13
CA SER A 231 0.96 1.88 21.70
C SER A 231 2.06 0.83 21.62
N THR A 232 2.76 0.61 22.74
CA THR A 232 3.76 -0.46 22.86
C THR A 232 3.13 -1.85 22.80
N GLU A 233 1.90 -2.01 23.29
CA GLU A 233 1.17 -3.27 23.24
C GLU A 233 0.84 -3.68 21.80
N ALA A 234 0.38 -2.73 20.97
CA ALA A 234 0.17 -2.97 19.54
C ALA A 234 1.50 -3.26 18.83
N GLY A 235 2.57 -2.51 19.13
CA GLY A 235 3.90 -2.74 18.56
C GLY A 235 4.43 -4.15 18.83
N ASN A 236 4.34 -4.62 20.07
CA ASN A 236 4.77 -5.97 20.46
C ASN A 236 4.02 -7.08 19.72
N ALA A 237 2.75 -6.84 19.34
CA ALA A 237 1.95 -7.82 18.58
C ALA A 237 2.26 -7.80 17.08
N LEU A 238 2.64 -6.65 16.53
CA LEU A 238 2.96 -6.50 15.11
C LEU A 238 4.32 -7.10 14.75
N GLY A 239 5.29 -7.02 15.67
CA GLY A 239 6.67 -7.44 15.46
C GLY A 239 7.63 -6.30 15.69
#